data_AF-A0A6L7CMV5-F1
#
_entry.id   AF-A0A6L7CMV5-F1
#
_cell.length_a   1.000
_cell.length_b   1.000
_cell.length_c   1.000
_cell.angle_alpha   90.00
_cell.angle_beta   90.00
_cell.angle_gamma   90.00
#
_symmetry.space_group_name_H-M   'P 1'
#
loop_
_entity.id
_entity.type
_entity.pdbx_description
1 polymer ?
#
loop_
_entity_poly.entity_id
_entity_poly.type
_entity_poly.pdbx_seq_one_letter_code
_entity_poly.pdbx_strand_id
1 'polypeptide(L)'
;SYNSQLVSLQTQPERVQNAMYNASQQLQQIRSRLDGTDVGETALRPSQKVLMQAQQALLNAEIDQQRKSLEGNTVLQDTLQKQRDYVTANSARLEHQLQLLQEAVNSKRLTLTEKTAQEAVSPDEAARIQANPLVKQELEINQQLSQRLITATENGNQLMQQNIKVKNWLERALQSER
;
A
#
# COMPACT_ATOMS: atom_id res chain seq x y z
N SER A 1 -3.84 -4.19 -19.27
CA SER A 1 -3.06 -2.96 -19.51
C SER A 1 -2.24 -2.53 -18.29
N TYR A 2 -2.76 -2.59 -17.05
CA TYR A 2 -2.01 -2.22 -15.83
C TYR A 2 -0.83 -3.16 -15.51
N ASN A 3 -1.07 -4.48 -15.46
CA ASN A 3 0.02 -5.46 -15.22
C ASN A 3 1.10 -5.43 -16.31
N SER A 4 0.74 -5.21 -17.58
CA SER A 4 1.71 -5.05 -18.66
C SER A 4 2.53 -3.76 -18.54
N GLN A 5 1.93 -2.67 -18.05
CA GLN A 5 2.66 -1.42 -17.78
C GLN A 5 3.62 -1.59 -16.59
N LEU A 6 3.19 -2.28 -15.53
CA LEU A 6 4.00 -2.52 -14.33
C LEU A 6 5.20 -3.43 -14.62
N VAL A 7 4.98 -4.53 -15.36
CA VAL A 7 6.07 -5.39 -15.87
C VAL A 7 6.98 -4.61 -16.83
N SER A 8 6.41 -3.74 -17.68
CA SER A 8 7.23 -2.91 -18.58
C SER A 8 8.10 -1.92 -17.83
N LEU A 9 7.60 -1.36 -16.71
CA LEU A 9 8.30 -0.44 -15.82
C LEU A 9 9.42 -1.16 -15.06
N GLN A 10 9.16 -2.36 -14.57
CA GLN A 10 10.12 -3.20 -13.84
C GLN A 10 11.26 -3.72 -14.73
N THR A 11 10.96 -4.09 -15.97
CA THR A 11 11.95 -4.59 -16.95
C THR A 11 12.60 -3.48 -17.78
N GLN A 12 12.16 -2.22 -17.63
CA GLN A 12 12.71 -1.09 -18.39
C GLN A 12 14.20 -0.87 -18.14
N PRO A 13 14.74 -0.94 -16.91
CA PRO A 13 16.17 -0.76 -16.67
C PRO A 13 17.03 -1.75 -17.45
N GLU A 14 16.65 -3.04 -17.43
CA GLU A 14 17.37 -4.10 -18.14
C GLU A 14 17.30 -3.92 -19.66
N ARG A 15 16.12 -3.56 -20.20
CA ARG A 15 15.97 -3.25 -21.62
C ARG A 15 16.82 -2.04 -22.07
N VAL A 16 16.85 -0.98 -21.25
CA VAL A 16 17.67 0.21 -21.50
C VAL A 16 19.15 -0.15 -21.48
N GLN A 17 19.61 -0.93 -20.50
CA GLN A 17 21.01 -1.36 -20.40
C GLN A 17 21.43 -2.18 -21.61
N ASN A 18 20.61 -3.14 -22.05
CA ASN A 18 20.88 -3.94 -23.24
C ASN A 18 20.92 -3.08 -24.51
N ALA A 19 20.00 -2.14 -24.67
CA ALA A 19 19.99 -1.22 -25.82
C ALA A 19 21.23 -0.32 -25.84
N MET A 20 21.61 0.27 -24.69
CA MET A 20 22.80 1.10 -24.56
C MET A 20 24.10 0.32 -24.81
N TYR A 21 24.17 -0.93 -24.35
CA TYR A 21 25.31 -1.80 -24.60
C TYR A 21 25.50 -2.07 -26.10
N ASN A 22 24.43 -2.44 -26.80
CA ASN A 22 24.45 -2.67 -28.25
C ASN A 22 24.83 -1.41 -29.02
N ALA A 23 24.25 -0.24 -28.67
CA ALA A 23 24.57 1.03 -29.29
C ALA A 23 26.05 1.43 -29.06
N SER A 24 26.59 1.16 -27.87
CA SER A 24 28.00 1.41 -27.55
C SER A 24 28.95 0.55 -28.40
N GLN A 25 28.65 -0.74 -28.59
CA GLN A 25 29.44 -1.60 -29.47
C GLN A 25 29.43 -1.10 -30.92
N GLN A 26 28.26 -0.72 -31.44
CA GLN A 26 28.14 -0.17 -32.80
C GLN A 26 28.92 1.15 -32.95
N LEU A 27 28.88 2.02 -31.94
CA LEU A 27 29.68 3.24 -31.90
C LEU A 27 31.17 2.97 -31.95
N GLN A 28 31.65 1.95 -31.22
CA GLN A 28 33.06 1.55 -31.28
C GLN A 28 33.45 1.08 -32.69
N GLN A 29 32.64 0.23 -33.31
CA GLN A 29 32.89 -0.23 -34.70
C GLN A 29 32.89 0.94 -35.69
N ILE A 30 31.95 1.87 -35.58
CA ILE A 30 31.90 3.06 -36.44
C ILE A 30 33.13 3.93 -36.25
N ARG A 31 33.61 4.12 -35.00
CA ARG A 31 34.84 4.87 -34.71
C ARG A 31 36.07 4.17 -35.32
N SER A 32 36.25 2.87 -35.08
CA SER A 32 37.38 2.11 -35.63
C SER A 32 37.47 2.18 -37.16
N ARG A 33 36.32 2.14 -37.84
CA ARG A 33 36.23 2.31 -39.29
C ARG A 33 36.47 3.74 -39.77
N LEU A 34 35.95 4.75 -39.06
CA LEU A 34 36.20 6.15 -39.39
C LEU A 34 37.68 6.54 -39.20
N ASP A 35 38.31 6.00 -38.17
CA ASP A 35 39.73 6.22 -37.83
C ASP A 35 40.67 5.42 -38.74
N GLY A 36 40.14 4.48 -39.54
CA GLY A 36 40.90 3.66 -40.47
C GLY A 36 41.83 2.66 -39.79
N THR A 37 41.51 2.28 -38.55
CA THR A 37 42.31 1.34 -37.74
C THR A 37 42.05 -0.14 -38.08
N ASP A 38 41.07 -0.44 -38.92
CA ASP A 38 40.78 -1.81 -39.37
C ASP A 38 41.79 -2.28 -40.44
N VAL A 39 42.51 -3.35 -40.12
CA VAL A 39 43.59 -3.90 -40.96
C VAL A 39 43.00 -4.50 -42.25
N GLY A 40 43.35 -3.92 -43.40
CA GLY A 40 42.95 -4.43 -44.72
C GLY A 40 41.69 -3.79 -45.33
N GLU A 41 41.08 -2.78 -44.68
CA GLU A 41 39.96 -2.04 -45.27
C GLU A 41 40.44 -0.96 -46.27
N THR A 42 39.70 -0.82 -47.38
CA THR A 42 39.94 0.24 -48.37
C THR A 42 39.53 1.60 -47.79
N ALA A 43 40.28 2.65 -48.09
CA ALA A 43 39.95 4.01 -47.64
C ALA A 43 38.49 4.39 -47.96
N LEU A 44 37.74 4.80 -46.93
CA LEU A 44 36.35 5.21 -47.06
C LEU A 44 36.18 6.39 -48.03
N ARG A 45 35.21 6.29 -48.94
CA ARG A 45 34.80 7.40 -49.81
C ARG A 45 34.19 8.53 -48.96
N PRO A 46 34.24 9.80 -49.40
CA PRO A 46 33.67 10.93 -48.66
C PRO A 46 32.20 10.73 -48.27
N SER A 47 31.36 10.19 -49.16
CA SER A 47 29.95 9.91 -48.87
C SER A 47 29.76 8.81 -47.81
N GLN A 48 30.63 7.80 -47.77
CA GLN A 48 30.60 6.75 -46.74
C GLN A 48 30.99 7.32 -45.38
N LYS A 49 31.98 8.22 -45.33
CA LYS A 49 32.36 8.93 -44.09
C LYS A 49 31.19 9.75 -43.53
N VAL A 50 30.50 10.50 -44.40
CA VAL A 50 29.32 11.29 -44.01
C VAL A 50 28.19 10.38 -43.48
N LEU A 51 27.92 9.25 -44.14
CA LEU A 51 26.92 8.28 -43.66
C LEU A 51 27.28 7.74 -42.27
N MET A 52 28.53 7.36 -42.05
CA MET A 52 28.99 6.82 -40.77
C MET A 52 28.97 7.87 -39.65
N GLN A 53 29.29 9.13 -39.96
CA GLN A 53 29.14 10.26 -39.02
C GLN A 53 27.67 10.52 -38.67
N ALA A 54 26.76 10.44 -39.64
CA ALA A 54 25.33 10.56 -39.39
C ALA A 54 24.81 9.40 -38.51
N GLN A 55 25.26 8.17 -38.77
CA GLN A 55 24.91 7.00 -37.97
C GLN A 55 25.46 7.10 -36.54
N GLN A 56 26.68 7.62 -36.37
CA GLN A 56 27.24 7.93 -35.05
C GLN A 56 26.39 8.96 -34.29
N ALA A 57 25.98 10.04 -34.95
CA ALA A 57 25.12 11.06 -34.34
C ALA A 57 23.76 10.48 -33.92
N LEU A 58 23.16 9.64 -34.75
CA LEU A 58 21.91 8.93 -34.43
C LEU A 58 22.07 8.05 -33.19
N LEU A 59 23.10 7.19 -33.15
CA LEU A 59 23.35 6.30 -32.02
C LEU A 59 23.61 7.06 -30.71
N ASN A 60 24.34 8.19 -30.76
CA ASN A 60 24.52 9.04 -29.59
C ASN A 60 23.19 9.64 -29.11
N ALA A 61 22.33 10.10 -30.02
CA ALA A 61 21.01 10.63 -29.68
C ALA A 61 20.10 9.55 -29.08
N GLU A 62 20.16 8.31 -29.60
CA GLU A 62 19.44 7.16 -29.03
C GLU A 62 19.92 6.85 -27.60
N ILE A 63 21.23 6.84 -27.36
CA ILE A 63 21.79 6.63 -26.01
C ILE A 63 21.30 7.70 -25.04
N ASP A 64 21.30 8.97 -25.45
CA ASP A 64 20.83 10.07 -24.60
C ASP A 64 19.31 9.97 -24.32
N GLN A 65 18.52 9.57 -25.31
CA GLN A 65 17.09 9.30 -25.11
C GLN A 65 16.88 8.16 -24.09
N GLN A 66 17.64 7.07 -24.22
CA GLN A 66 17.54 5.91 -23.33
C GLN A 66 17.94 6.26 -21.88
N ARG A 67 18.95 7.12 -21.69
CA ARG A 67 19.33 7.65 -20.37
C ARG A 67 18.21 8.47 -19.74
N LYS A 68 17.60 9.39 -20.49
CA LYS A 68 16.45 10.19 -20.03
C LYS A 68 15.24 9.31 -19.68
N SER A 69 15.00 8.26 -20.47
CA SER A 69 13.95 7.26 -20.22
C SER A 69 14.18 6.53 -18.89
N LEU A 70 15.43 6.16 -18.60
CA LEU A 70 15.80 5.52 -17.33
C LEU A 70 15.60 6.44 -16.14
N GLU A 71 16.06 7.69 -16.24
CA GLU A 71 15.87 8.70 -15.19
C GLU A 71 14.38 8.91 -14.89
N GLY A 72 13.56 9.08 -15.94
CA GLY A 72 12.11 9.20 -15.78
C GLY A 72 11.47 7.97 -15.15
N ASN A 73 11.93 6.77 -15.50
CA ASN A 73 11.48 5.52 -14.88
C ASN A 73 11.82 5.47 -13.39
N THR A 74 13.04 5.84 -12.98
CA THR A 74 13.45 5.89 -11.56
C THR A 74 12.61 6.89 -10.77
N VAL A 75 12.35 8.08 -11.31
CA VAL A 75 11.49 9.10 -10.64
C VAL A 75 10.06 8.59 -10.51
N LEU A 76 9.53 7.93 -11.54
CA LEU A 76 8.19 7.35 -11.49
C LEU A 76 8.11 6.21 -10.46
N GLN A 77 9.12 5.34 -10.39
CA GLN A 77 9.19 4.29 -9.36
C GLN A 77 9.23 4.88 -7.95
N ASP A 78 10.07 5.89 -7.69
CA ASP A 78 10.14 6.59 -6.40
C ASP A 78 8.79 7.24 -6.03
N THR A 79 8.14 7.87 -7.01
CA THR A 79 6.82 8.49 -6.81
C THR A 79 5.75 7.45 -6.47
N LEU A 80 5.72 6.33 -7.20
CA LEU A 80 4.79 5.22 -6.94
C LEU A 80 5.05 4.57 -5.57
N GLN A 81 6.32 4.46 -5.17
CA GLN A 81 6.68 3.96 -3.85
C GLN A 81 6.19 4.91 -2.75
N LYS A 82 6.47 6.22 -2.86
CA LYS A 82 5.96 7.23 -1.93
C LYS A 82 4.43 7.25 -1.85
N GLN A 83 3.75 7.08 -2.97
CA GLN A 83 2.29 6.99 -3.00
C GLN A 83 1.80 5.76 -2.24
N ARG A 84 2.44 4.60 -2.43
CA ARG A 84 2.13 3.37 -1.68
C ARG A 84 2.33 3.57 -0.18
N ASP A 85 3.47 4.14 0.21
CA ASP A 85 3.82 4.39 1.61
C ASP A 85 2.84 5.35 2.26
N TYR A 86 2.48 6.43 1.56
CA TYR A 86 1.47 7.40 2.00
C TYR A 86 0.10 6.75 2.21
N VAL A 87 -0.39 5.96 1.23
CA VAL A 87 -1.68 5.28 1.35
C VAL A 87 -1.66 4.30 2.53
N THR A 88 -0.56 3.57 2.72
CA THR A 88 -0.40 2.61 3.81
C THR A 88 -0.44 3.32 5.17
N ALA A 89 0.31 4.41 5.33
CA ALA A 89 0.31 5.21 6.55
C ALA A 89 -1.06 5.86 6.83
N ASN A 90 -1.73 6.37 5.79
CA ASN A 90 -3.05 6.98 5.95
C ASN A 90 -4.12 5.93 6.33
N SER A 91 -4.09 4.73 5.74
CA SER A 91 -4.97 3.62 6.13
C SER A 91 -4.73 3.24 7.59
N ALA A 92 -3.48 3.04 8.02
CA ALA A 92 -3.15 2.72 9.41
C ALA A 92 -3.65 3.81 10.39
N ARG A 93 -3.51 5.09 10.02
CA ARG A 93 -4.05 6.21 10.80
C ARG A 93 -5.58 6.15 10.93
N LEU A 94 -6.28 5.91 9.82
CA LEU A 94 -7.75 5.81 9.81
C LEU A 94 -8.23 4.60 10.62
N GLU A 95 -7.56 3.46 10.51
CA GLU A 95 -7.84 2.27 11.33
C GLU A 95 -7.68 2.55 12.82
N HIS A 96 -6.60 3.24 13.21
CA HIS A 96 -6.40 3.61 14.60
C HIS A 96 -7.47 4.59 15.10
N GLN A 97 -7.87 5.57 14.29
CA GLN A 97 -8.97 6.48 14.63
C GLN A 97 -10.30 5.73 14.81
N LEU A 98 -10.59 4.73 13.96
CA LEU A 98 -11.76 3.87 14.10
C LEU A 98 -11.71 3.04 15.39
N GLN A 99 -10.55 2.53 15.77
CA GLN A 99 -10.39 1.80 17.05
C GLN A 99 -10.70 2.69 18.25
N LEU A 100 -10.13 3.90 18.31
CA LEU A 100 -10.38 4.85 19.39
C LEU A 100 -11.86 5.25 19.46
N LEU A 101 -12.50 5.49 18.32
CA LEU A 101 -13.93 5.80 18.27
C LEU A 101 -14.76 4.63 18.79
N GLN A 102 -14.42 3.41 18.39
CA GLN A 102 -15.11 2.21 18.85
C GLN A 102 -14.95 2.02 20.36
N GLU A 103 -13.76 2.20 20.91
CA GLU A 103 -13.51 2.18 22.35
C GLU A 103 -14.35 3.22 23.10
N ALA A 104 -14.43 4.44 22.59
CA ALA A 104 -15.27 5.49 23.18
C ALA A 104 -16.78 5.18 23.11
N VAL A 105 -17.25 4.59 22.01
CA VAL A 105 -18.65 4.13 21.89
C VAL A 105 -18.94 3.01 22.90
N ASN A 106 -18.02 2.06 23.03
CA ASN A 106 -18.16 0.94 23.94
C ASN A 106 -18.16 1.37 25.41
N SER A 107 -17.25 2.26 25.81
CA SER A 107 -17.23 2.80 27.16
C SER A 107 -18.51 3.56 27.49
N LYS A 108 -19.00 4.39 26.54
CA LYS A 108 -20.28 5.10 26.72
C LYS A 108 -21.47 4.14 26.83
N ARG A 109 -21.50 3.06 26.06
CA ARG A 109 -22.52 2.00 26.20
C ARG A 109 -22.46 1.34 27.56
N LEU A 110 -21.27 0.96 28.03
CA LEU A 110 -21.08 0.37 29.35
C LEU A 110 -21.57 1.32 30.46
N THR A 111 -21.16 2.58 30.46
CA THR A 111 -21.60 3.58 31.45
C THR A 111 -23.13 3.78 31.43
N LEU A 112 -23.76 3.82 30.24
CA LEU A 112 -25.22 3.91 30.14
C LEU A 112 -25.91 2.66 30.72
N THR A 113 -25.36 1.48 30.47
CA THR A 113 -25.87 0.22 31.03
C THR A 113 -25.71 0.17 32.54
N GLU A 114 -24.54 0.54 33.07
CA GLU A 114 -24.27 0.64 34.51
C GLU A 114 -25.23 1.63 35.19
N LYS A 115 -25.43 2.81 34.58
CA LYS A 115 -26.34 3.82 35.11
C LYS A 115 -27.79 3.32 35.13
N THR A 116 -28.26 2.69 34.05
CA THR A 116 -29.61 2.11 33.98
C THR A 116 -29.80 1.03 35.05
N ALA A 117 -28.79 0.19 35.27
CA ALA A 117 -28.82 -0.84 36.30
C ALA A 117 -28.85 -0.23 37.72
N GLN A 118 -28.11 0.85 37.97
CA GLN A 118 -28.15 1.58 39.25
C GLN A 118 -29.49 2.27 39.48
N GLU A 119 -30.06 2.93 38.46
CA GLU A 119 -31.35 3.59 38.54
C GLU A 119 -32.46 2.58 38.92
N ALA A 120 -32.43 1.36 38.36
CA ALA A 120 -33.34 0.27 38.72
C ALA A 120 -33.19 -0.25 40.17
N VAL A 121 -32.06 0.02 40.84
CA VAL A 121 -31.75 -0.46 42.20
C VAL A 121 -31.94 0.63 43.27
N SER A 122 -32.34 1.85 42.88
CA SER A 122 -32.47 3.01 43.77
C SER A 122 -33.30 2.69 45.04
N PRO A 123 -32.74 2.86 46.25
CA PRO A 123 -33.29 2.30 47.49
C PRO A 123 -34.61 2.93 47.96
N ASP A 124 -34.89 4.17 47.57
CA ASP A 124 -36.06 4.93 48.07
C ASP A 124 -37.40 4.47 47.43
N GLU A 125 -37.35 3.98 46.18
CA GLU A 125 -38.49 3.29 45.54
C GLU A 125 -38.46 1.77 45.77
N ALA A 126 -37.26 1.19 45.95
CA ALA A 126 -37.10 -0.25 46.15
C ALA A 126 -37.77 -0.76 47.45
N ALA A 127 -37.81 0.02 48.52
CA ALA A 127 -38.42 -0.42 49.78
C ALA A 127 -39.94 -0.66 49.69
N ARG A 128 -40.65 0.04 48.79
CA ARG A 128 -42.11 -0.14 48.56
C ARG A 128 -42.41 -1.12 47.42
N ILE A 129 -41.51 -1.22 46.44
CA ILE A 129 -41.68 -2.01 45.22
C ILE A 129 -41.19 -3.46 45.39
N GLN A 130 -40.16 -3.71 46.21
CA GLN A 130 -39.62 -5.06 46.48
C GLN A 130 -40.56 -5.98 47.29
N ALA A 131 -41.65 -5.43 47.85
CA ALA A 131 -42.72 -6.23 48.46
C ALA A 131 -43.57 -6.97 47.41
N ASN A 132 -43.50 -6.57 46.13
CA ASN A 132 -44.22 -7.22 45.04
C ASN A 132 -43.32 -8.29 44.37
N PRO A 133 -43.68 -9.58 44.44
CA PRO A 133 -42.86 -10.67 43.91
C PRO A 133 -42.64 -10.58 42.38
N LEU A 134 -43.59 -10.02 41.62
CA LEU A 134 -43.43 -9.79 40.18
C LEU A 134 -42.33 -8.78 39.88
N VAL A 135 -42.22 -7.71 40.68
CA VAL A 135 -41.21 -6.68 40.42
C VAL A 135 -39.80 -7.16 40.77
N LYS A 136 -39.65 -8.01 41.80
CA LYS A 136 -38.37 -8.69 42.07
C LYS A 136 -37.92 -9.56 40.89
N GLN A 137 -38.84 -10.33 40.33
CA GLN A 137 -38.55 -11.21 39.20
C GLN A 137 -38.11 -10.42 37.96
N GLU A 138 -38.80 -9.31 37.65
CA GLU A 138 -38.43 -8.43 36.53
C GLU A 138 -37.07 -7.75 36.74
N LEU A 139 -36.72 -7.37 37.97
CA LEU A 139 -35.43 -6.78 38.31
C LEU A 139 -34.27 -7.78 38.14
N GLU A 140 -34.49 -9.03 38.53
CA GLU A 140 -33.55 -10.13 38.37
C GLU A 140 -33.35 -10.49 36.89
N ILE A 141 -34.43 -10.52 36.10
CA ILE A 141 -34.38 -10.68 34.65
C ILE A 141 -33.62 -9.52 34.01
N ASN A 142 -33.84 -8.29 34.46
CA ASN A 142 -33.15 -7.10 33.95
C ASN A 142 -31.65 -7.15 34.24
N GLN A 143 -31.23 -7.58 35.45
CA GLN A 143 -29.82 -7.82 35.77
C GLN A 143 -29.20 -8.90 34.87
N GLN A 144 -29.89 -10.02 34.66
CA GLN A 144 -29.40 -11.09 33.78
C GLN A 144 -29.25 -10.63 32.32
N LEU A 145 -30.22 -9.86 31.82
CA LEU A 145 -30.18 -9.28 30.48
C LEU A 145 -29.04 -8.27 30.35
N SER A 146 -28.84 -7.42 31.35
CA SER A 146 -27.73 -6.46 31.39
C SER A 146 -26.39 -7.17 31.39
N GLN A 147 -26.21 -8.21 32.20
CA GLN A 147 -24.98 -9.02 32.21
C GLN A 147 -24.72 -9.68 30.87
N ARG A 148 -25.76 -10.27 30.24
CA ARG A 148 -25.65 -10.85 28.90
C ARG A 148 -25.26 -9.81 27.86
N LEU A 149 -25.81 -8.60 27.95
CA LEU A 149 -25.50 -7.51 27.01
C LEU A 149 -24.05 -7.05 27.13
N ILE A 150 -23.53 -6.95 28.36
CA ILE A 150 -22.12 -6.64 28.64
C ILE A 150 -21.21 -7.70 28.02
N THR A 151 -21.45 -8.98 28.35
CA THR A 151 -20.64 -10.09 27.82
C THR A 151 -20.70 -10.18 26.30
N ALA A 152 -21.88 -9.99 25.69
CA ALA A 152 -22.02 -9.97 24.22
C ALA A 152 -21.22 -8.81 23.59
N THR A 153 -21.16 -7.66 24.26
CA THR A 153 -20.41 -6.49 23.80
C THR A 153 -18.89 -6.70 23.94
N GLU A 154 -18.44 -7.29 25.05
CA GLU A 154 -17.02 -7.66 25.25
C GLU A 154 -16.55 -8.68 24.21
N ASN A 155 -17.35 -9.73 23.97
CA ASN A 155 -17.05 -10.75 22.97
C ASN A 155 -17.04 -10.14 21.55
N GLY A 156 -17.99 -9.25 21.24
CA GLY A 156 -18.00 -8.50 19.98
C GLY A 156 -16.73 -7.66 19.78
N ASN A 157 -16.25 -7.00 20.83
CA ASN A 157 -15.00 -6.24 20.79
C ASN A 157 -13.79 -7.14 20.53
N GLN A 158 -13.69 -8.27 21.21
CA GLN A 158 -12.60 -9.21 20.99
C GLN A 158 -12.57 -9.74 19.55
N LEU A 159 -13.74 -10.11 19.01
CA LEU A 159 -13.85 -10.56 17.61
C LEU A 159 -13.48 -9.46 16.62
N MET A 160 -13.90 -8.22 16.86
CA MET A 160 -13.54 -7.09 16.01
C MET A 160 -12.03 -6.81 16.04
N GLN A 161 -11.39 -6.86 17.21
CA GLN A 161 -9.94 -6.75 17.34
C GLN A 161 -9.21 -7.87 16.59
N GLN A 162 -9.70 -9.11 16.68
CA GLN A 162 -9.15 -10.24 15.91
C GLN A 162 -9.33 -10.04 14.40
N ASN A 163 -10.50 -9.54 13.96
CA ASN A 163 -10.76 -9.27 12.55
C ASN A 163 -9.78 -8.25 11.97
N ILE A 164 -9.49 -7.17 12.72
CA ILE A 164 -8.49 -6.16 12.31
C ILE A 164 -7.10 -6.80 12.21
N LYS A 165 -6.70 -7.62 13.19
CA LYS A 165 -5.40 -8.32 13.14
C LYS A 165 -5.30 -9.23 11.91
N VAL A 166 -6.36 -9.98 11.60
CA VAL A 166 -6.40 -10.87 10.43
C VAL A 166 -6.34 -10.06 9.13
N LYS A 167 -7.10 -8.97 9.01
CA LYS A 167 -7.03 -8.07 7.84
C LYS A 167 -5.62 -7.54 7.63
N ASN A 168 -5.00 -7.02 8.68
CA ASN A 168 -3.65 -6.44 8.59
C ASN A 168 -2.60 -7.50 8.26
N TRP A 169 -2.79 -8.74 8.72
CA TRP A 169 -1.93 -9.87 8.34
C TRP A 169 -2.12 -10.26 6.86
N LEU A 170 -3.37 -10.31 6.39
CA LEU A 170 -3.70 -10.63 5.01
C LEU A 170 -3.17 -9.57 4.03
N GLU A 171 -3.31 -8.28 4.37
CA GLU A 171 -2.77 -7.18 3.57
C GLU A 171 -1.25 -7.24 3.46
N ARG A 172 -0.54 -7.56 4.54
CA ARG A 172 0.92 -7.75 4.50
C ARG A 172 1.32 -8.97 3.65
N ALA A 173 0.59 -10.07 3.75
CA ALA A 173 0.85 -11.26 2.94
C ALA A 173 0.68 -10.96 1.44
N LEU A 174 -0.42 -10.29 1.06
CA LEU A 174 -0.69 -9.85 -0.31
C LEU A 174 0.34 -8.84 -0.84
N GLN A 175 0.88 -7.98 0.03
CA GLN A 175 1.98 -7.09 -0.33
C GLN A 175 3.32 -7.81 -0.50
N SER A 176 3.54 -8.93 0.19
CA SER A 176 4.78 -9.73 0.08
C SER A 176 4.82 -10.66 -1.14
N GLU A 177 3.66 -11.01 -1.71
CA GLU A 177 3.56 -11.83 -2.93
C GLU A 177 3.74 -11.04 -4.25
N ARG A 178 3.89 -9.71 -4.17
CA ARG A 178 4.09 -8.82 -5.34
C ARG A 178 5.49 -8.23 -5.39
#